data_AF-A0A7L7S574-F1
#
_entry.id   AF-A0A7L7S574-F1
#
_cell.length_a   1.000
_cell.length_b   1.000
_cell.length_c   1.000
_cell.angle_alpha   90.00
_cell.angle_beta   90.00
_cell.angle_gamma   90.00
#
_symmetry.space_group_name_H-M   'P 1'
#
loop_
_entity.id
_entity.type
_entity.pdbx_description
1 polymer ?
#
loop_
_entity_poly.entity_id
_entity_poly.type
_entity_poly.pdbx_seq_one_letter_code
_entity_poly.pdbx_strand_id
1 'polypeptide(L)' 'PESVKPPKRRNVKISSDPQSVAARHRRERISERIRILQRLVPGGTKMDTASMLDEAIHYVKFLKNQVQTLERAGPST' A
#
# COMPACT_ATOMS: atom_id res chain seq x y z
N PRO A 1 -15.73 -41.93 -12.90
CA PRO A 1 -15.26 -40.52 -12.76
C PRO A 1 -16.11 -39.83 -11.69
N GLU A 2 -15.67 -39.90 -10.43
CA GLU A 2 -16.37 -39.26 -9.32
C GLU A 2 -16.21 -37.74 -9.40
N SER A 3 -17.33 -37.04 -9.54
CA SER A 3 -17.39 -35.59 -9.54
C SER A 3 -17.13 -35.05 -8.13
N VAL A 4 -15.90 -34.64 -7.84
CA VAL A 4 -15.53 -33.98 -6.59
C VAL A 4 -16.27 -32.63 -6.52
N LYS A 5 -17.32 -32.57 -5.69
CA LYS A 5 -18.04 -31.31 -5.43
C LYS A 5 -17.13 -30.34 -4.68
N PRO A 6 -17.02 -29.08 -5.12
CA PRO A 6 -16.14 -28.10 -4.47
C PRO A 6 -16.59 -27.83 -3.03
N PRO A 7 -15.66 -27.69 -2.08
CA PRO A 7 -16.00 -27.49 -0.67
C PRO A 7 -16.76 -26.17 -0.50
N LYS A 8 -17.98 -26.28 0.03
CA LYS A 8 -18.87 -25.16 0.34
C LYS A 8 -18.20 -24.31 1.41
N ARG A 9 -17.62 -23.17 1.03
CA ARG A 9 -17.02 -22.20 1.97
C ARG A 9 -18.09 -21.76 2.96
N ARG A 10 -18.04 -22.34 4.16
CA ARG A 10 -18.96 -22.05 5.28
C ARG A 10 -18.96 -20.54 5.48
N ASN A 11 -20.11 -19.89 5.40
CA ASN A 11 -20.28 -18.47 5.67
C ASN A 11 -19.48 -18.11 6.94
N VAL A 12 -18.33 -17.45 6.77
CA VAL A 12 -17.46 -17.11 7.89
C VAL A 12 -18.18 -15.99 8.63
N LYS A 13 -18.87 -16.34 9.72
CA LYS A 13 -19.44 -15.35 10.63
C LYS A 13 -18.30 -14.43 11.08
N ILE A 14 -18.43 -13.15 10.77
CA ILE A 14 -17.47 -12.13 11.19
C ILE A 14 -17.46 -12.14 12.72
N SER A 15 -16.29 -12.38 13.32
CA SER A 15 -16.12 -12.35 14.77
C SER A 15 -16.43 -10.96 15.31
N SER A 16 -17.27 -10.88 16.35
CA SER A 16 -17.61 -9.66 17.08
C SER A 16 -16.78 -9.48 18.34
N ASP A 17 -15.83 -10.39 18.61
CA ASP A 17 -14.91 -10.28 19.73
C ASP A 17 -14.07 -8.98 19.63
N PRO A 18 -13.89 -8.22 20.73
CA PRO A 18 -13.18 -6.93 20.70
C PRO A 18 -11.78 -6.99 20.08
N GLN A 19 -11.00 -8.04 20.35
CA GLN A 19 -9.66 -8.21 19.77
C GLN A 19 -9.73 -8.41 18.25
N SER A 20 -10.69 -9.22 17.79
CA SER A 20 -10.94 -9.45 16.37
C SER A 20 -11.35 -8.17 15.64
N VAL A 21 -12.22 -7.35 16.25
CA VAL A 21 -12.67 -6.06 15.71
C VAL A 21 -11.50 -5.08 15.64
N ALA A 22 -10.71 -4.96 16.71
CA ALA A 22 -9.53 -4.09 16.75
C ALA A 22 -8.50 -4.46 15.67
N ALA A 23 -8.23 -5.75 15.50
CA ALA A 23 -7.34 -6.24 14.45
C ALA A 23 -7.85 -5.91 13.04
N ARG A 24 -9.17 -6.00 12.81
CA ARG A 24 -9.79 -5.61 11.53
C ARG A 24 -9.63 -4.12 11.26
N HIS A 25 -9.96 -3.25 12.21
CA HIS A 25 -9.77 -1.80 12.07
C HIS A 25 -8.30 -1.44 11.80
N ARG A 26 -7.35 -2.13 12.45
CA ARG A 26 -5.92 -1.96 12.16
C ARG A 26 -5.58 -2.32 10.71
N ARG A 27 -6.08 -3.45 10.20
CA ARG A 27 -5.86 -3.88 8.81
C ARG A 27 -6.46 -2.89 7.82
N GLU A 28 -7.69 -2.43 8.04
CA GLU A 28 -8.37 -1.44 7.20
C GLU A 28 -7.55 -0.14 7.10
N ARG A 29 -7.07 0.38 8.24
CA ARG A 29 -6.20 1.57 8.28
C ARG A 29 -4.90 1.37 7.51
N ILE A 30 -4.28 0.19 7.61
CA ILE A 30 -3.06 -0.14 6.86
C ILE A 30 -3.37 -0.21 5.36
N SER A 31 -4.42 -0.93 4.97
CA SER A 31 -4.80 -1.06 3.56
C SER A 31 -5.11 0.28 2.91
N GLU A 32 -5.75 1.20 3.64
CA GLU A 32 -6.01 2.55 3.14
C GLU A 32 -4.72 3.32 2.88
N ARG A 33 -3.78 3.28 3.84
CA ARG A 33 -2.47 3.92 3.67
C ARG A 33 -1.68 3.33 2.50
N ILE A 34 -1.75 2.02 2.30
CA ILE A 34 -1.12 1.35 1.16
C ILE A 34 -1.75 1.82 -0.17
N ARG A 35 -3.08 1.94 -0.26
CA ARG A 35 -3.76 2.46 -1.46
C ARG A 35 -3.38 3.89 -1.78
N ILE A 36 -3.24 4.74 -0.77
CA ILE A 36 -2.76 6.11 -0.94
C ILE A 36 -1.32 6.08 -1.48
N LEU A 37 -0.45 5.28 -0.87
CA LEU A 37 0.94 5.16 -1.31
C LEU A 37 1.07 4.68 -2.76
N GLN A 38 0.25 3.71 -3.18
CA GLN A 38 0.21 3.20 -4.57
C GLN A 38 -0.05 4.30 -5.62
N ARG A 39 -0.78 5.36 -5.25
CA ARG A 39 -1.09 6.49 -6.14
C ARG A 39 -0.01 7.56 -6.15
N LEU A 40 0.79 7.63 -5.09
CA LEU A 40 1.86 8.63 -4.94
C LEU A 40 3.18 8.14 -5.51
N VAL A 41 3.44 6.83 -5.45
CA VAL A 41 4.67 6.23 -5.98
C VAL A 41 4.54 6.01 -7.49
N PRO A 42 5.53 6.43 -8.31
CA PRO A 42 5.55 6.15 -9.73
C PRO A 42 5.45 4.64 -10.01
N GLY A 43 4.44 4.22 -10.76
CA GLY A 43 4.21 2.81 -11.06
C GLY A 43 3.66 1.96 -9.89
N GLY A 44 3.38 2.55 -8.72
CA GLY A 44 3.02 1.83 -7.49
C GLY A 44 1.80 0.91 -7.61
N THR A 45 0.84 1.20 -8.49
CA THR A 45 -0.33 0.33 -8.72
C THR A 45 0.02 -1.02 -9.35
N LYS A 46 1.20 -1.16 -9.97
CA LYS A 46 1.67 -2.39 -10.63
C LYS A 46 2.71 -3.14 -9.79
N MET A 47 3.03 -2.65 -8.60
CA MET A 47 4.05 -3.21 -7.73
C MET A 47 3.42 -4.00 -6.58
N ASP A 48 4.10 -5.05 -6.13
CA ASP A 48 3.78 -5.66 -4.84
C ASP A 48 4.14 -4.70 -3.69
N THR A 49 3.69 -5.03 -2.48
CA THR A 49 3.87 -4.13 -1.32
C THR A 49 5.33 -3.93 -0.93
N ALA A 50 6.19 -4.95 -1.04
CA ALA A 50 7.59 -4.80 -0.68
C ALA A 50 8.30 -3.90 -1.69
N SER A 51 8.17 -4.22 -2.97
CA SER A 51 8.75 -3.42 -4.06
C SER A 51 8.27 -1.97 -4.04
N MET A 52 6.98 -1.73 -3.73
CA MET A 52 6.43 -0.38 -3.62
C MET A 52 7.04 0.40 -2.44
N LEU A 53 7.29 -0.26 -1.30
CA LEU A 53 7.89 0.40 -0.14
C LEU A 53 9.34 0.79 -0.41
N ASP A 54 10.10 -0.06 -1.10
CA ASP A 54 11.46 0.26 -1.53
C ASP A 54 11.48 1.41 -2.53
N GLU A 55 10.58 1.38 -3.53
CA GLU A 55 10.46 2.46 -4.51
C GLU A 55 10.01 3.78 -3.87
N ALA A 56 9.14 3.73 -2.86
CA ALA A 56 8.76 4.92 -2.11
C ALA A 56 9.98 5.60 -1.45
N ILE A 57 10.91 4.81 -0.91
CA ILE A 57 12.15 5.33 -0.33
C ILE A 57 13.00 6.01 -1.40
N HIS A 58 13.16 5.38 -2.57
CA HIS A 58 13.88 5.97 -3.70
C HIS A 58 13.22 7.25 -4.19
N TYR A 59 11.89 7.25 -4.34
CA TYR A 59 11.14 8.40 -4.83
C TYR A 59 11.25 9.60 -3.88
N VAL A 60 11.19 9.38 -2.56
CA VAL A 60 11.42 10.48 -1.58
C VAL A 60 12.83 11.04 -1.67
N LYS A 61 13.86 10.20 -1.84
CA LYS A 61 15.25 10.67 -2.03
C LYS A 61 15.37 11.47 -3.33
N PHE A 62 14.76 10.99 -4.41
CA PHE A 62 14.72 11.68 -5.69
C PHE A 62 14.07 13.05 -5.59
N LEU A 63 12.89 13.16 -4.96
CA LEU A 63 12.19 14.43 -4.76
C LEU A 63 13.02 15.42 -3.94
N LYS A 64 13.68 14.96 -2.85
CA LYS A 64 14.58 15.81 -2.05
C LYS A 64 15.73 16.37 -2.88
N ASN A 65 16.35 15.55 -3.72
CA ASN A 65 17.42 15.99 -4.61
C ASN A 65 16.90 17.00 -5.64
N GLN A 66 15.72 16.75 -6.22
CA GLN A 66 15.11 17.66 -7.18
C GLN A 66 14.83 19.04 -6.57
N VAL A 67 14.26 19.08 -5.36
CA VAL A 67 14.05 20.33 -4.62
C VAL A 67 15.38 21.05 -4.38
N GLN A 68 16.41 20.34 -3.88
CA GLN A 68 17.72 20.94 -3.65
C GLN A 68 18.36 21.50 -4.93
N THR A 69 18.23 20.80 -6.05
CA THR A 69 18.71 21.30 -7.35
C THR A 69 17.95 22.55 -7.77
N LEU A 70 16.62 22.59 -7.62
CA LEU A 70 15.79 23.73 -7.98
C LEU A 70 16.07 24.95 -7.08
N GLU A 71 16.29 24.74 -5.78
CA GLU A 71 16.67 25.80 -4.85
C GLU A 71 18.05 26.39 -5.20
N ARG A 72 19.00 25.54 -5.58
CA ARG A 72 20.33 25.97 -6.06
C ARG A 72 20.28 26.63 -7.44
N ALA A 73 19.28 26.29 -8.24
CA ALA A 73 19.02 26.87 -9.55
C ALA A 73 18.08 28.10 -9.49
N GLY A 74 17.74 28.59 -8.29
CA GLY A 74 17.01 29.85 -8.08
C GLY A 74 17.75 31.06 -8.67
N PRO A 75 17.01 32.10 -9.06
CA PRO A 75 17.05 32.67 -10.40
C PRO A 75 18.40 33.31 -10.71
N SER A 76 18.97 32.97 -11.86
CA SER A 76 19.89 33.85 -12.57
C SER A 76 19.10 35.04 -13.16
N THR A 77 18.65 35.94 -12.27
CA THR A 77 18.23 37.32 -12.58
C THR A 77 18.61 38.22 -11.43
#